data_AF-A0AAN9U0H7-F1
#
_entry.id   AF-A0AAN9U0H7-F1
#
_cell.length_a   1.000
_cell.length_b   1.000
_cell.length_c   1.000
_cell.angle_alpha   90.00
_cell.angle_beta   90.00
_cell.angle_gamma   90.00
#
_symmetry.space_group_name_H-M   'P 1'
#
loop_
_entity.id
_entity.type
_entity.pdbx_description
1 polymer ?
#
loop_
_entity_poly.entity_id
_entity_poly.type
_entity_poly.pdbx_seq_one_letter_code
_entity_poly.pdbx_strand_id
1 'polypeptide(L)'
;MAGASSPPPAPSSRPPTPDLPPSPPGPRPIVDVGPSGHPEAAIVPAVIEWAGDDGQSSCYLGHSDANPVHFVFYFDAPTKTTILRLSIVVALRERGSKPFRTIEPLYLCLLERDPSRLRHLSIDDATASYQPPPEEYLQGLPMQTHGSKFLGISVELARPVDLVAPDWPLTPRNNAHGEVLDSVRLLARQTVFRIHVREDSSVPISDTLVSLCASVSNGEDLRHDDTLGVPGMLYHGRFPNAKVVSPHLLMPSKADAYLSGANELCDDGTGLKSVVSSTVGEQMRAYVEEMCRQNVADAVAPMALRVERLEQRLAEVERERDEAKSRIGELKLELEGLDSHIEDRVWLEVDELQTSVRRDFDVLEREIRSDVRDYVEEQMGPAIDKAKRQLANADVSIIEGRLDINLDDDQ
;
A
#
# COMPACT_ATOMS: atom_id res chain seq x y z
N MET A 1 27.88 44.66 64.44
CA MET A 1 28.86 45.12 63.42
C MET A 1 29.45 43.87 62.80
N ALA A 2 29.41 43.56 61.51
CA ALA A 2 28.93 44.24 60.31
C ALA A 2 28.26 43.17 59.40
N GLY A 3 27.14 43.51 58.76
CA GLY A 3 26.45 42.65 57.80
C GLY A 3 27.03 42.83 56.39
N ALA A 4 27.37 41.72 55.75
CA ALA A 4 27.75 41.69 54.34
C ALA A 4 26.50 41.43 53.49
N SER A 5 26.12 42.42 52.69
CA SER A 5 24.99 42.38 51.76
C SER A 5 25.46 41.83 50.42
N SER A 6 24.84 40.76 49.95
CA SER A 6 25.09 40.19 48.61
C SER A 6 24.52 41.08 47.50
N PRO A 7 25.18 41.15 46.31
CA PRO A 7 24.69 41.94 45.18
C PRO A 7 23.56 41.22 44.43
N PRO A 8 22.69 41.95 43.70
CA PRO A 8 21.61 41.35 42.93
C PRO A 8 22.12 40.73 41.61
N PRO A 9 21.42 39.73 41.05
CA PRO A 9 21.80 39.10 39.79
C PRO A 9 21.53 40.02 38.60
N ALA A 10 22.40 39.95 37.59
CA ALA A 10 22.28 40.70 36.35
C ALA A 10 21.14 40.17 35.46
N PRO A 11 20.45 41.03 34.70
CA PRO A 11 19.39 40.62 33.79
C PRO A 11 19.96 39.88 32.58
N SER A 12 19.53 38.63 32.38
CA SER A 12 19.86 37.81 31.22
C SER A 12 19.07 38.29 29.99
N SER A 13 19.71 39.04 29.12
CA SER A 13 19.18 39.43 27.82
C SER A 13 19.47 38.34 26.78
N ARG A 14 18.62 37.31 26.74
CA ARG A 14 18.58 36.36 25.62
C ARG A 14 17.60 36.89 24.56
N PRO A 15 17.99 37.04 23.29
CA PRO A 15 17.07 37.46 22.24
C PRO A 15 16.02 36.36 21.98
N PRO A 16 14.77 36.72 21.59
CA PRO A 16 13.74 35.75 21.28
C PRO A 16 14.14 34.93 20.05
N THR A 17 14.10 33.61 20.20
CA THR A 17 14.27 32.63 19.13
C THR A 17 13.17 32.85 18.08
N PRO A 18 13.49 32.97 16.78
CA PRO A 18 12.46 33.08 15.77
C PRO A 18 11.66 31.78 15.69
N ASP A 19 10.34 31.88 15.81
CA ASP A 19 9.41 30.77 15.66
C ASP A 19 9.66 30.05 14.33
N LEU A 20 10.18 28.83 14.42
CA LEU A 20 10.30 27.95 13.26
C LEU A 20 8.88 27.55 12.81
N PRO A 21 8.57 27.64 11.51
CA PRO A 21 7.29 27.18 10.99
C PRO A 21 7.14 25.67 11.27
N PRO A 22 5.92 25.20 11.57
CA PRO A 22 5.69 23.79 11.84
C PRO A 22 6.12 22.94 10.63
N SER A 23 6.92 21.91 10.90
CA SER A 23 7.37 20.95 9.90
C SER A 23 6.18 20.41 9.10
N PRO A 24 6.31 20.27 7.77
CA PRO A 24 5.24 19.70 6.95
C PRO A 24 4.93 18.29 7.44
N PRO A 25 3.65 17.93 7.59
CA PRO A 25 3.28 16.58 8.01
C PRO A 25 3.82 15.58 6.97
N GLY A 26 4.53 14.54 7.45
CA GLY A 26 4.91 13.41 6.61
C GLY A 26 3.70 12.79 5.91
N PRO A 27 3.89 11.98 4.85
CA PRO A 27 2.80 11.37 4.12
C PRO A 27 1.98 10.52 5.09
N ARG A 28 0.81 11.04 5.48
CA ARG A 28 -0.14 10.30 6.30
C ARG A 28 -0.59 9.08 5.49
N PRO A 29 -0.74 7.90 6.11
CA PRO A 29 -1.53 6.85 5.47
C PRO A 29 -2.86 7.47 5.08
N ILE A 30 -3.26 7.28 3.83
CA ILE A 30 -4.55 7.72 3.33
C ILE A 30 -5.57 6.87 4.06
N VAL A 31 -5.95 7.30 5.27
CA VAL A 31 -7.14 6.81 5.93
C VAL A 31 -8.28 7.46 5.16
N ASP A 32 -9.09 6.59 4.57
CA ASP A 32 -10.25 6.90 3.74
C ASP A 32 -11.37 7.52 4.59
N VAL A 33 -11.10 8.65 5.26
CA VAL A 33 -12.09 9.38 6.05
C VAL A 33 -12.85 10.30 5.10
N GLY A 34 -13.87 9.75 4.46
CA GLY A 34 -14.73 10.46 3.51
C GLY A 34 -15.47 11.64 4.16
N PRO A 35 -15.44 12.85 3.57
CA PRO A 35 -16.28 13.96 3.97
C PRO A 35 -17.61 13.90 3.19
N SER A 36 -18.49 13.00 3.58
CA SER A 36 -19.86 12.93 3.05
C SER A 36 -20.71 12.13 4.03
N GLY A 37 -21.87 12.64 4.44
CA GLY A 37 -22.78 12.04 5.43
C GLY A 37 -23.43 10.71 5.01
N HIS A 38 -22.65 9.81 4.42
CA HIS A 38 -22.98 8.43 4.12
C HIS A 38 -22.60 7.54 5.31
N PRO A 39 -23.32 6.42 5.51
CA PRO A 39 -22.92 5.43 6.49
C PRO A 39 -21.51 4.90 6.15
N GLU A 40 -20.62 4.94 7.14
CA GLU A 40 -19.22 4.55 7.02
C GLU A 40 -19.12 3.05 6.70
N ALA A 41 -18.73 2.72 5.46
CA ALA A 41 -18.51 1.32 5.07
C ALA A 41 -17.37 0.74 5.90
N ALA A 42 -17.52 -0.50 6.36
CA ALA A 42 -16.48 -1.19 7.10
C ALA A 42 -15.33 -1.53 6.15
N ILE A 43 -14.10 -1.19 6.55
CA ILE A 43 -12.86 -1.49 5.82
C ILE A 43 -12.02 -2.38 6.71
N VAL A 44 -11.83 -3.64 6.31
CA VAL A 44 -11.11 -4.63 7.12
C VAL A 44 -9.96 -5.25 6.33
N PRO A 45 -8.78 -5.44 6.94
CA PRO A 45 -7.69 -6.19 6.31
C PRO A 45 -8.14 -7.61 5.94
N ALA A 46 -7.75 -8.07 4.75
CA ALA A 46 -8.22 -9.35 4.21
C ALA A 46 -7.10 -10.15 3.52
N VAL A 47 -7.27 -11.47 3.50
CA VAL A 47 -6.52 -12.41 2.67
C VAL A 47 -7.50 -13.08 1.72
N ILE A 48 -7.18 -13.18 0.44
CA ILE A 48 -8.06 -13.78 -0.57
C ILE A 48 -7.44 -15.09 -1.03
N GLU A 49 -8.23 -16.16 -1.05
CA GLU A 49 -7.88 -17.49 -1.53
C GLU A 49 -8.70 -17.82 -2.77
N TRP A 50 -8.07 -18.38 -3.81
CA TRP A 50 -8.79 -18.93 -4.97
C TRP A 50 -8.09 -20.18 -5.50
N ALA A 51 -8.80 -20.96 -6.30
CA ALA A 51 -8.20 -22.11 -7.00
C ALA A 51 -7.29 -21.61 -8.14
N GLY A 52 -6.06 -22.10 -8.19
CA GLY A 52 -5.13 -21.88 -9.28
C GLY A 52 -5.64 -22.46 -10.61
N ASP A 53 -4.94 -22.14 -11.70
CA ASP A 53 -5.33 -22.59 -13.05
C ASP A 53 -5.33 -24.13 -13.20
N ASP A 54 -4.66 -24.85 -12.30
CA ASP A 54 -4.66 -26.32 -12.22
C ASP A 54 -5.89 -26.90 -11.49
N GLY A 55 -6.70 -26.05 -10.85
CA GLY A 55 -7.84 -26.42 -10.03
C GLY A 55 -7.48 -27.22 -8.76
N GLN A 56 -6.20 -27.36 -8.43
CA GLN A 56 -5.70 -28.16 -7.30
C GLN A 56 -4.90 -27.32 -6.31
N SER A 57 -4.12 -26.37 -6.79
CA SER A 57 -3.31 -25.48 -5.96
C SER A 57 -4.18 -24.32 -5.48
N SER A 58 -4.14 -23.99 -4.19
CA SER A 58 -4.70 -22.72 -3.71
C SER A 58 -3.70 -21.58 -3.96
N CYS A 59 -4.18 -20.50 -4.57
CA CYS A 59 -3.46 -19.24 -4.70
C CYS A 59 -3.95 -18.26 -3.64
N TYR A 60 -3.06 -17.38 -3.18
CA TYR A 60 -3.35 -16.42 -2.11
C TYR A 60 -2.91 -15.00 -2.48
N LEU A 61 -3.68 -14.02 -2.02
CA LEU A 61 -3.34 -12.61 -2.04
C LEU A 61 -3.58 -12.05 -0.63
N GLY A 62 -2.50 -11.89 0.12
CA GLY A 62 -2.53 -11.45 1.52
C GLY A 62 -2.31 -9.95 1.70
N HIS A 63 -2.77 -9.43 2.83
CA HIS A 63 -2.44 -8.08 3.28
C HIS A 63 -0.96 -7.97 3.62
N SER A 64 -0.29 -6.91 3.15
CA SER A 64 1.07 -6.56 3.53
C SER A 64 1.22 -5.05 3.61
N ASP A 65 2.21 -4.55 4.37
CA ASP A 65 2.46 -3.11 4.49
C ASP A 65 2.76 -2.46 3.12
N ALA A 66 3.40 -3.20 2.21
CA ALA A 66 3.75 -2.74 0.88
C ALA A 66 2.58 -2.79 -0.11
N ASN A 67 1.66 -3.74 0.07
CA ASN A 67 0.46 -3.91 -0.76
C ASN A 67 -0.74 -4.24 0.15
N PRO A 68 -1.32 -3.22 0.81
CA PRO A 68 -2.49 -3.44 1.65
C PRO A 68 -3.66 -4.01 0.86
N VAL A 69 -4.27 -5.08 1.39
CA VAL A 69 -5.48 -5.71 0.86
C VAL A 69 -6.59 -5.54 1.90
N HIS A 70 -7.70 -4.95 1.47
CA HIS A 70 -8.87 -4.71 2.31
C HIS A 70 -10.13 -5.24 1.66
N PHE A 71 -11.02 -5.77 2.50
CA PHE A 71 -12.40 -6.03 2.16
C PHE A 71 -13.24 -4.86 2.64
N VAL A 72 -13.99 -4.26 1.73
CA VAL A 72 -14.84 -3.09 2.00
C VAL A 72 -16.28 -3.50 1.81
N PHE A 73 -17.08 -3.40 2.87
CA PHE A 73 -18.47 -3.80 2.83
C PHE A 73 -19.39 -2.88 3.64
N TYR A 74 -20.63 -2.82 3.19
CA TYR A 74 -21.74 -2.15 3.86
C TYR A 74 -23.02 -2.89 3.51
N PHE A 75 -23.95 -3.00 4.45
CA PHE A 75 -25.27 -3.54 4.16
C PHE A 75 -26.33 -2.88 5.05
N ASP A 76 -27.36 -2.33 4.40
CA ASP A 76 -28.55 -1.80 5.03
C ASP A 76 -29.74 -2.71 4.76
N ALA A 77 -30.11 -3.52 5.76
CA ALA A 77 -31.19 -4.49 5.61
C ALA A 77 -32.57 -3.88 5.26
N PRO A 78 -32.98 -2.70 5.78
CA PRO A 78 -34.23 -2.02 5.39
C PRO A 78 -34.28 -1.61 3.91
N THR A 79 -33.23 -0.98 3.39
CA THR A 79 -33.23 -0.51 1.97
C THR A 79 -32.66 -1.55 1.00
N LYS A 80 -32.08 -2.63 1.52
CA LYS A 80 -31.31 -3.64 0.78
C LYS A 80 -30.11 -3.04 0.03
N THR A 81 -29.64 -1.88 0.47
CA THR A 81 -28.48 -1.22 -0.13
C THR A 81 -27.19 -1.85 0.38
N THR A 82 -26.24 -2.11 -0.50
CA THR A 82 -24.97 -2.72 -0.12
C THR A 82 -23.79 -2.21 -0.96
N ILE A 83 -22.64 -2.21 -0.30
CA ILE A 83 -21.32 -2.06 -0.93
C ILE A 83 -20.59 -3.37 -0.66
N LEU A 84 -19.98 -3.95 -1.69
CA LEU A 84 -19.21 -5.19 -1.57
C LEU A 84 -18.06 -5.17 -2.58
N ARG A 85 -16.83 -4.89 -2.11
CA ARG A 85 -15.65 -4.78 -2.97
C ARG A 85 -14.36 -5.15 -2.24
N LEU A 86 -13.33 -5.50 -3.02
CA LEU A 86 -11.97 -5.62 -2.54
C LEU A 86 -11.17 -4.38 -2.96
N SER A 87 -10.32 -3.88 -2.08
CA SER A 87 -9.41 -2.76 -2.32
C SER A 87 -7.98 -3.26 -2.17
N ILE A 88 -7.25 -3.34 -3.27
CA ILE A 88 -5.87 -3.86 -3.32
C ILE A 88 -4.93 -2.73 -3.74
N VAL A 89 -4.10 -2.27 -2.82
CA VAL A 89 -3.19 -1.17 -3.05
C VAL A 89 -1.93 -1.67 -3.77
N VAL A 90 -1.63 -1.07 -4.92
CA VAL A 90 -0.44 -1.41 -5.72
C VAL A 90 0.30 -0.13 -6.08
N ALA A 91 1.62 -0.13 -5.92
CA ALA A 91 2.44 0.99 -6.39
C ALA A 91 2.67 0.89 -7.90
N LEU A 92 2.20 1.91 -8.62
CA LEU A 92 2.22 1.97 -10.08
C LEU A 92 3.23 3.01 -10.57
N ARG A 93 3.73 2.82 -11.79
CA ARG A 93 4.48 3.86 -12.51
C ARG A 93 3.49 4.75 -13.23
N GLU A 94 3.63 6.06 -13.04
CA GLU A 94 2.87 7.02 -13.83
C GLU A 94 3.31 6.95 -15.31
N ARG A 95 2.34 7.01 -16.22
CA ARG A 95 2.59 6.93 -17.67
C ARG A 95 3.06 8.31 -18.17
N GLY A 96 4.35 8.59 -18.07
CA GLY A 96 4.92 9.87 -18.52
C GLY A 96 6.29 10.19 -17.91
N SER A 97 6.87 11.32 -18.32
CA SER A 97 8.24 11.75 -17.98
C SER A 97 8.41 12.33 -16.57
N LYS A 98 7.41 12.21 -15.68
CA LYS A 98 7.52 12.68 -14.30
C LYS A 98 7.58 11.50 -13.33
N PRO A 99 8.57 11.45 -12.43
CA PRO A 99 8.73 10.36 -11.47
C PRO A 99 7.84 10.57 -10.24
N PHE A 100 6.53 10.81 -10.42
CA PHE A 100 5.63 10.81 -9.28
C PHE A 100 5.20 9.38 -8.96
N ARG A 101 5.24 9.07 -7.66
CA ARG A 101 4.86 7.76 -7.11
C ARG A 101 3.36 7.81 -6.85
N THR A 102 2.58 7.03 -7.57
CA THR A 102 1.15 6.85 -7.27
C THR A 102 0.98 5.48 -6.61
N ILE A 103 0.67 5.51 -5.31
CA ILE A 103 0.20 4.34 -4.57
C ILE A 103 -1.31 4.46 -4.61
N GLU A 104 -1.95 3.64 -5.44
CA GLU A 104 -3.38 3.76 -5.69
C GLU A 104 -4.06 2.39 -5.48
N PRO A 105 -5.26 2.37 -4.87
CA PRO A 105 -6.03 1.16 -4.73
C PRO A 105 -6.60 0.74 -6.09
N LEU A 106 -6.52 -0.55 -6.37
CA LEU A 106 -7.31 -1.21 -7.40
C LEU A 106 -8.55 -1.80 -6.74
N TYR A 107 -9.71 -1.65 -7.38
CA TYR A 107 -10.96 -2.14 -6.82
C TYR A 107 -11.50 -3.33 -7.62
N LEU A 108 -11.84 -4.41 -6.93
CA LEU A 108 -12.63 -5.52 -7.49
C LEU A 108 -14.05 -5.41 -6.94
N CYS A 109 -14.99 -4.97 -7.78
CA CYS A 109 -16.39 -4.73 -7.37
C CYS A 109 -17.21 -6.02 -7.49
N LEU A 110 -17.49 -6.67 -6.36
CA LEU A 110 -18.17 -7.96 -6.30
C LEU A 110 -19.66 -7.82 -6.65
N LEU A 111 -20.25 -6.73 -6.19
CA LEU A 111 -21.60 -6.30 -6.53
C LEU A 111 -21.54 -4.96 -7.25
N GLU A 112 -21.98 -4.94 -8.50
CA GLU A 112 -22.09 -3.74 -9.32
C GLU A 112 -23.58 -3.42 -9.57
N ARG A 113 -23.93 -2.74 -10.66
CA ARG A 113 -25.32 -2.45 -11.06
C ARG A 113 -26.16 -3.69 -11.38
N ASP A 114 -25.55 -4.87 -11.45
CA ASP A 114 -26.25 -6.13 -11.72
C ASP A 114 -26.24 -7.02 -10.48
N PRO A 115 -27.34 -7.08 -9.71
CA PRO A 115 -27.43 -7.91 -8.52
C PRO A 115 -27.36 -9.40 -8.84
N SER A 116 -27.67 -9.81 -10.08
CA SER A 116 -27.61 -11.21 -10.52
C SER A 116 -26.18 -11.74 -10.61
N ARG A 117 -25.17 -10.87 -10.44
CA ARG A 117 -23.75 -11.27 -10.43
C ARG A 117 -23.40 -12.08 -9.20
N LEU A 118 -23.91 -11.74 -8.01
CA LEU A 118 -23.58 -12.45 -6.77
C LEU A 118 -24.53 -13.64 -6.61
N ARG A 119 -24.03 -14.87 -6.80
CA ARG A 119 -24.84 -16.10 -6.72
C ARG A 119 -24.90 -16.67 -5.32
N HIS A 120 -23.75 -16.70 -4.66
CA HIS A 120 -23.62 -17.27 -3.34
C HIS A 120 -22.69 -16.41 -2.49
N LEU A 121 -23.10 -16.19 -1.25
CA LEU A 121 -22.29 -15.56 -0.23
C LEU A 121 -22.59 -16.27 1.08
N SER A 122 -21.61 -16.97 1.63
CA SER A 122 -21.75 -17.66 2.91
C SER A 122 -20.55 -17.42 3.80
N ILE A 123 -20.80 -17.54 5.10
CA ILE A 123 -19.78 -17.44 6.13
C ILE A 123 -19.46 -18.85 6.59
N ASP A 124 -18.23 -19.26 6.30
CA ASP A 124 -17.61 -20.43 6.89
C ASP A 124 -17.20 -20.03 8.31
N ASP A 125 -18.14 -20.10 9.25
CA ASP A 125 -17.80 -19.92 10.64
C ASP A 125 -16.89 -21.08 11.07
N ALA A 126 -15.88 -20.80 11.90
CA ALA A 126 -14.82 -21.72 12.28
C ALA A 126 -15.36 -22.98 13.01
N THR A 127 -15.98 -23.85 12.23
CA THR A 127 -16.33 -25.24 12.54
C THR A 127 -15.11 -26.09 12.22
N ALA A 128 -15.09 -27.35 12.68
CA ALA A 128 -13.93 -28.24 12.61
C ALA A 128 -13.35 -28.47 11.19
N SER A 129 -14.02 -28.00 10.12
CA SER A 129 -13.59 -28.12 8.73
C SER A 129 -12.94 -26.86 8.12
N TYR A 130 -12.94 -25.71 8.82
CA TYR A 130 -12.29 -24.50 8.28
C TYR A 130 -10.76 -24.60 8.42
N GLN A 131 -10.05 -24.57 7.30
CA GLN A 131 -8.59 -24.44 7.28
C GLN A 131 -8.24 -22.96 7.07
N PRO A 132 -7.55 -22.31 8.03
CA PRO A 132 -7.08 -20.96 7.83
C PRO A 132 -5.98 -20.92 6.75
N PRO A 133 -5.76 -19.76 6.11
CA PRO A 133 -4.65 -19.57 5.19
C PRO A 133 -3.30 -19.90 5.85
N PRO A 134 -2.28 -20.26 5.05
CA PRO A 134 -0.92 -20.42 5.55
C PRO A 134 -0.45 -19.19 6.33
N GLU A 135 0.28 -19.41 7.43
CA GLU A 135 0.65 -18.35 8.39
C GLU A 135 1.43 -17.19 7.72
N GLU A 136 2.19 -17.48 6.67
CA GLU A 136 2.93 -16.48 5.87
C GLU A 136 2.02 -15.38 5.28
N TYR A 137 0.76 -15.68 4.93
CA TYR A 137 -0.20 -14.69 4.42
C TYR A 137 -0.97 -13.96 5.53
N LEU A 138 -0.87 -14.45 6.77
CA LEU A 138 -1.54 -13.86 7.93
C LEU A 138 -0.65 -12.84 8.66
N GLN A 139 0.66 -12.79 8.38
CA GLN A 139 1.62 -11.93 9.08
C GLN A 139 1.32 -10.43 8.97
N GLY A 140 0.64 -9.99 7.91
CA GLY A 140 0.24 -8.59 7.73
C GLY A 140 -1.05 -8.20 8.43
N LEU A 141 -1.79 -9.14 9.02
CA LEU A 141 -2.98 -8.82 9.79
C LEU A 141 -2.56 -8.37 11.21
N PRO A 142 -3.20 -7.35 11.82
CA PRO A 142 -2.79 -6.79 13.11
C PRO A 142 -2.63 -7.90 14.17
N MET A 143 -1.59 -7.86 15.00
CA MET A 143 -1.13 -8.98 15.85
C MET A 143 -2.25 -9.76 16.56
N GLN A 144 -2.14 -11.10 16.58
CA GLN A 144 -3.05 -12.00 17.31
C GLN A 144 -3.13 -11.61 18.80
N THR A 145 -4.18 -10.89 19.16
CA THR A 145 -4.63 -10.87 20.55
C THR A 145 -5.29 -12.22 20.80
N HIS A 146 -4.93 -12.86 21.91
CA HIS A 146 -5.50 -14.16 22.28
C HIS A 146 -7.03 -14.11 22.20
N GLY A 147 -7.62 -14.88 21.26
CA GLY A 147 -9.06 -14.98 21.08
C GLY A 147 -9.63 -14.40 19.78
N SER A 148 -8.83 -13.80 18.89
CA SER A 148 -9.35 -13.34 17.59
C SER A 148 -9.72 -14.50 16.67
N LYS A 149 -10.97 -14.51 16.19
CA LYS A 149 -11.50 -15.52 15.26
C LYS A 149 -11.27 -15.08 13.82
N PHE A 150 -10.89 -16.02 12.97
CA PHE A 150 -10.91 -15.81 11.52
C PHE A 150 -12.27 -16.18 10.96
N LEU A 151 -12.77 -15.33 10.08
CA LEU A 151 -14.00 -15.53 9.34
C LEU A 151 -13.65 -15.84 7.88
N GLY A 152 -14.07 -16.99 7.39
CA GLY A 152 -14.03 -17.31 5.97
C GLY A 152 -15.32 -16.88 5.30
N ILE A 153 -15.24 -16.09 4.23
CA ILE A 153 -16.39 -15.67 3.44
C ILE A 153 -16.26 -16.32 2.07
N SER A 154 -17.11 -17.30 1.77
CA SER A 154 -17.14 -17.97 0.47
C SER A 154 -17.98 -17.14 -0.50
N VAL A 155 -17.40 -16.82 -1.66
CA VAL A 155 -18.03 -15.99 -2.69
C VAL A 155 -18.14 -16.80 -3.98
N GLU A 156 -19.35 -16.90 -4.52
CA GLU A 156 -19.62 -17.40 -5.87
C GLU A 156 -20.31 -16.34 -6.72
N LEU A 157 -19.78 -16.09 -7.91
CA LEU A 157 -20.27 -15.11 -8.86
C LEU A 157 -20.75 -15.79 -10.15
N ALA A 158 -21.76 -15.21 -10.79
CA ALA A 158 -22.27 -15.66 -12.08
C ALA A 158 -21.30 -15.37 -13.24
N ARG A 159 -20.45 -14.36 -13.07
CA ARG A 159 -19.45 -13.90 -14.03
C ARG A 159 -18.25 -13.30 -13.30
N PRO A 160 -17.07 -13.24 -13.93
CA PRO A 160 -15.88 -12.71 -13.27
C PRO A 160 -16.02 -11.24 -12.87
N VAL A 161 -15.19 -10.82 -11.91
CA VAL A 161 -15.25 -9.49 -11.30
C VAL A 161 -14.68 -8.43 -12.25
N ASP A 162 -15.31 -7.26 -12.26
CA ASP A 162 -14.77 -6.10 -12.93
C ASP A 162 -13.67 -5.44 -12.10
N LEU A 163 -12.51 -5.24 -12.73
CA LEU A 163 -11.38 -4.52 -12.14
C LEU A 163 -11.51 -3.03 -12.47
N VAL A 164 -11.60 -2.19 -11.44
CA VAL A 164 -11.62 -0.73 -11.60
C VAL A 164 -10.24 -0.18 -11.27
N ALA A 165 -9.61 0.47 -12.26
CA ALA A 165 -8.27 1.03 -12.17
C ALA A 165 -8.26 2.53 -12.53
N PRO A 166 -7.34 3.33 -11.96
CA PRO A 166 -7.28 4.77 -12.25
C PRO A 166 -6.89 5.04 -13.70
N ASP A 167 -6.00 4.21 -14.26
CA ASP A 167 -5.57 4.22 -15.65
C ASP A 167 -5.36 2.79 -16.17
N TRP A 168 -5.41 2.59 -17.49
CA TRP A 168 -5.10 1.30 -18.12
C TRP A 168 -4.42 1.50 -19.48
N PRO A 169 -3.36 0.73 -19.82
CA PRO A 169 -2.75 -0.37 -19.06
C PRO A 169 -1.89 0.10 -17.87
N LEU A 170 -1.89 -0.71 -16.81
CA LEU A 170 -1.10 -0.48 -15.60
C LEU A 170 0.34 -0.97 -15.76
N THR A 171 1.30 -0.20 -15.24
CA THR A 171 2.73 -0.59 -15.20
C THR A 171 3.18 -0.63 -13.74
N PRO A 172 3.55 -1.81 -13.19
CA PRO A 172 3.97 -1.91 -11.79
C PRO A 172 5.31 -1.21 -11.56
N ARG A 173 5.53 -0.71 -10.34
CA ARG A 173 6.76 0.02 -9.99
C ARG A 173 8.01 -0.86 -10.03
N ASN A 174 7.92 -2.07 -9.48
CA ASN A 174 8.97 -3.06 -9.38
C ASN A 174 8.37 -4.47 -9.58
N ASN A 175 9.21 -5.51 -9.51
CA ASN A 175 8.77 -6.89 -9.72
C ASN A 175 7.76 -7.37 -8.67
N ALA A 176 7.95 -7.02 -7.39
CA ALA A 176 7.03 -7.41 -6.32
C ALA A 176 5.60 -6.85 -6.53
N HIS A 177 5.48 -5.57 -6.92
CA HIS A 177 4.18 -5.00 -7.29
C HIS A 177 3.64 -5.59 -8.60
N GLY A 178 4.52 -6.09 -9.47
CA GLY A 178 4.14 -6.81 -10.69
C GLY A 178 3.48 -8.15 -10.38
N GLU A 179 4.06 -8.92 -9.47
CA GLU A 179 3.50 -10.18 -8.99
C GLU A 179 2.13 -9.97 -8.35
N VAL A 180 1.99 -8.94 -7.51
CA VAL A 180 0.68 -8.57 -6.93
C VAL A 180 -0.32 -8.20 -8.01
N LEU A 181 0.07 -7.36 -8.98
CA LEU A 181 -0.81 -6.98 -10.08
C LEU A 181 -1.24 -8.19 -10.92
N ASP A 182 -0.35 -9.15 -11.15
CA ASP A 182 -0.67 -10.39 -11.86
C ASP A 182 -1.61 -11.28 -11.04
N SER A 183 -1.43 -11.38 -9.73
CA SER A 183 -2.40 -12.03 -8.82
C SER A 183 -3.76 -11.36 -8.85
N VAL A 184 -3.84 -10.02 -8.89
CA VAL A 184 -5.11 -9.28 -9.03
C VAL A 184 -5.77 -9.59 -10.38
N ARG A 185 -4.99 -9.68 -11.47
CA ARG A 185 -5.51 -10.05 -12.79
C ARG A 185 -6.07 -11.47 -12.81
N LEU A 186 -5.38 -12.42 -12.17
CA LEU A 186 -5.85 -13.79 -12.03
C LEU A 186 -7.12 -13.87 -11.18
N LEU A 187 -7.13 -13.19 -10.04
CA LEU A 187 -8.29 -13.13 -9.14
C LEU A 187 -9.52 -12.51 -9.81
N ALA A 188 -9.35 -11.43 -10.58
CA ALA A 188 -10.46 -10.79 -11.31
C ALA A 188 -11.16 -11.73 -12.30
N ARG A 189 -10.51 -12.81 -12.72
CA ARG A 189 -11.10 -13.84 -13.58
C ARG A 189 -11.85 -14.92 -12.82
N GLN A 190 -11.62 -15.04 -11.52
CA GLN A 190 -12.25 -16.07 -10.71
C GLN A 190 -13.71 -15.73 -10.47
N THR A 191 -14.54 -16.76 -10.52
CA THR A 191 -15.94 -16.68 -10.11
C THR A 191 -16.16 -17.30 -8.74
N VAL A 192 -15.18 -18.05 -8.23
CA VAL A 192 -15.22 -18.69 -6.93
C VAL A 192 -13.92 -18.37 -6.20
N PHE A 193 -14.04 -17.76 -5.02
CA PHE A 193 -12.91 -17.46 -4.16
C PHE A 193 -13.41 -17.28 -2.73
N ARG A 194 -12.48 -17.30 -1.78
CA ARG A 194 -12.76 -17.10 -0.36
C ARG A 194 -12.03 -15.86 0.14
N ILE A 195 -12.71 -15.07 0.95
CA ILE A 195 -12.14 -13.91 1.62
C ILE A 195 -12.01 -14.24 3.09
N HIS A 196 -10.79 -14.20 3.61
CA HIS A 196 -10.49 -14.41 5.02
C HIS A 196 -10.30 -13.05 5.67
N VAL A 197 -11.16 -12.75 6.64
CA VAL A 197 -11.06 -11.55 7.46
C VAL A 197 -10.89 -11.93 8.91
N ARG A 198 -10.28 -11.04 9.67
CA ARG A 198 -10.17 -11.20 11.11
C ARG A 198 -11.28 -10.43 11.79
N GLU A 199 -12.02 -11.10 12.66
CA GLU A 199 -13.02 -10.43 13.48
C GLU A 199 -12.28 -9.62 14.57
N ASP A 200 -12.49 -8.31 14.56
CA ASP A 200 -12.06 -7.43 15.64
C ASP A 200 -13.24 -7.22 16.59
N SER A 201 -12.96 -7.31 17.89
CA SER A 201 -13.89 -6.99 18.98
C SER A 201 -14.50 -5.58 18.88
N SER A 202 -13.85 -4.66 18.18
CA SER A 202 -14.28 -3.27 18.05
C SER A 202 -15.41 -3.07 17.02
N VAL A 203 -15.53 -3.94 16.02
CA VAL A 203 -16.52 -3.83 14.94
C VAL A 203 -17.22 -5.18 14.76
N PRO A 204 -18.53 -5.30 15.10
CA PRO A 204 -19.28 -6.54 14.92
C PRO A 204 -19.59 -6.76 13.43
N ILE A 205 -18.55 -7.17 12.68
CA ILE A 205 -18.58 -7.46 11.25
C ILE A 205 -19.49 -8.66 10.95
N SER A 206 -19.54 -9.62 11.88
CA SER A 206 -20.31 -10.85 11.75
C SER A 206 -21.79 -10.60 11.59
N ASP A 207 -22.43 -9.75 12.40
CA ASP A 207 -23.89 -9.52 12.31
C ASP A 207 -24.30 -8.92 10.95
N THR A 208 -23.54 -7.94 10.44
CA THR A 208 -23.80 -7.32 9.14
C THR A 208 -23.59 -8.31 7.99
N LEU A 209 -22.51 -9.09 8.02
CA LEU A 209 -22.24 -10.10 6.99
C LEU A 209 -23.23 -11.26 7.05
N VAL A 210 -23.62 -11.72 8.24
CA VAL A 210 -24.66 -12.75 8.41
C VAL A 210 -25.97 -12.28 7.80
N SER A 211 -26.36 -11.02 8.07
CA SER A 211 -27.55 -10.42 7.48
C SER A 211 -27.45 -10.34 5.95
N LEU A 212 -26.30 -9.94 5.42
CA LEU A 212 -26.05 -9.89 3.97
C LEU A 212 -26.12 -11.29 3.34
N CYS A 213 -25.47 -12.29 3.95
CA CYS A 213 -25.49 -13.68 3.50
C CYS A 213 -26.91 -14.26 3.50
N ALA A 214 -27.72 -13.96 4.52
CA ALA A 214 -29.12 -14.35 4.57
C ALA A 214 -29.90 -13.72 3.40
N SER A 215 -29.69 -12.43 3.12
CA SER A 215 -30.32 -11.75 1.99
C SER A 215 -29.94 -12.35 0.63
N VAL A 216 -28.66 -12.65 0.41
CA VAL A 216 -28.19 -13.33 -0.82
C VAL A 216 -28.80 -14.72 -0.95
N SER A 217 -28.79 -15.49 0.15
CA SER A 217 -29.32 -16.87 0.16
C SER A 217 -30.83 -16.94 -0.10
N ASN A 218 -31.56 -15.92 0.33
CA ASN A 218 -32.99 -15.78 0.08
C ASN A 218 -33.32 -15.26 -1.33
N GLY A 219 -32.31 -14.92 -2.14
CA GLY A 219 -32.49 -14.36 -3.47
C GLY A 219 -33.14 -12.98 -3.46
N GLU A 220 -32.89 -12.18 -2.41
CA GLU A 220 -33.38 -10.81 -2.34
C GLU A 220 -32.66 -9.91 -3.37
N ASP A 221 -33.39 -8.95 -3.93
CA ASP A 221 -32.85 -8.00 -4.89
C ASP A 221 -32.00 -6.94 -4.17
N LEU A 222 -30.69 -7.17 -4.12
CA LEU A 222 -29.73 -6.26 -3.49
C LEU A 222 -29.50 -5.03 -4.35
N ARG A 223 -29.58 -3.84 -3.75
CA ARG A 223 -29.30 -2.58 -4.44
C ARG A 223 -27.86 -2.18 -4.20
N HIS A 224 -27.14 -1.89 -5.28
CA HIS A 224 -25.84 -1.24 -5.16
C HIS A 224 -26.03 0.21 -4.73
N ASP A 225 -25.17 0.72 -3.86
CA ASP A 225 -25.16 2.15 -3.55
C ASP A 225 -24.65 2.96 -4.76
N ASP A 226 -25.58 3.56 -5.50
CA ASP A 226 -25.30 4.32 -6.73
C ASP A 226 -24.35 5.50 -6.54
N THR A 227 -24.15 5.98 -5.30
CA THR A 227 -23.22 7.08 -5.00
C THR A 227 -21.75 6.73 -5.30
N LEU A 228 -21.43 5.42 -5.29
CA LEU A 228 -20.11 4.88 -5.64
C LEU A 228 -20.05 4.27 -7.05
N GLY A 229 -21.17 4.24 -7.77
CA GLY A 229 -21.31 3.55 -9.06
C GLY A 229 -20.60 4.20 -10.26
N VAL A 230 -19.91 5.33 -10.05
CA VAL A 230 -19.05 5.94 -11.07
C VAL A 230 -17.59 5.61 -10.71
N PRO A 231 -16.83 4.90 -11.57
CA PRO A 231 -15.44 4.52 -11.30
C PRO A 231 -14.56 5.64 -10.71
N GLY A 232 -14.70 6.88 -11.22
CA GLY A 232 -13.93 8.02 -10.73
C GLY A 232 -14.28 8.47 -9.31
N MET A 233 -15.49 8.18 -8.82
CA MET A 233 -15.90 8.47 -7.43
C MET A 233 -15.22 7.54 -6.44
N LEU A 234 -14.83 6.32 -6.85
CA LEU A 234 -14.03 5.44 -5.99
C LEU A 234 -12.68 6.05 -5.62
N TYR A 235 -12.20 6.99 -6.44
CA TYR A 235 -10.97 7.73 -6.21
C TYR A 235 -11.24 9.18 -5.80
N HIS A 236 -12.39 9.48 -5.23
CA HIS A 236 -12.74 10.83 -4.76
C HIS A 236 -12.63 11.89 -5.86
N GLY A 237 -12.89 11.52 -7.12
CA GLY A 237 -12.75 12.40 -8.27
C GLY A 237 -11.31 12.67 -8.72
N ARG A 238 -10.29 12.09 -8.07
CA ARG A 238 -8.88 12.24 -8.44
C ARG A 238 -8.58 11.67 -9.83
N PHE A 239 -9.25 10.56 -10.17
CA PHE A 239 -9.15 9.90 -11.47
C PHE A 239 -10.51 9.89 -12.16
N PRO A 240 -10.93 11.02 -12.76
CA PRO A 240 -12.21 11.09 -13.47
C PRO A 240 -12.27 10.10 -14.67
N ASN A 241 -11.11 9.66 -15.14
CA ASN A 241 -10.95 8.72 -16.24
C ASN A 241 -10.76 7.26 -15.80
N ALA A 242 -10.97 6.94 -14.51
CA ALA A 242 -10.88 5.57 -14.01
C ALA A 242 -11.75 4.64 -14.87
N LYS A 243 -11.18 3.50 -15.25
CA LYS A 243 -11.80 2.56 -16.20
C LYS A 243 -12.18 1.28 -15.51
N VAL A 244 -13.35 0.79 -15.89
CA VAL A 244 -13.72 -0.60 -15.70
C VAL A 244 -12.97 -1.42 -16.75
N VAL A 245 -12.11 -2.31 -16.30
CA VAL A 245 -11.30 -3.19 -17.14
C VAL A 245 -11.97 -4.54 -17.17
N SER A 246 -12.57 -4.87 -18.31
CA SER A 246 -13.24 -6.16 -18.48
C SER A 246 -12.24 -7.31 -18.35
N PRO A 247 -12.66 -8.46 -17.75
CA PRO A 247 -11.81 -9.63 -17.57
C PRO A 247 -11.08 -10.11 -18.84
N HIS A 248 -11.70 -9.95 -20.02
CA HIS A 248 -11.12 -10.30 -21.31
C HIS A 248 -9.88 -9.48 -21.69
N LEU A 249 -9.75 -8.25 -21.18
CA LEU A 249 -8.58 -7.39 -21.38
C LEU A 249 -7.42 -7.74 -20.42
N LEU A 250 -7.69 -8.60 -19.43
CA LEU A 250 -6.69 -9.14 -18.51
C LEU A 250 -6.03 -10.41 -19.07
N MET A 251 -6.31 -10.76 -20.33
CA MET A 251 -5.64 -11.88 -21.00
C MET A 251 -4.20 -11.50 -21.35
N PRO A 252 -3.19 -12.34 -21.02
CA PRO A 252 -1.85 -12.12 -21.54
C PRO A 252 -1.95 -12.07 -23.06
N SER A 253 -1.37 -11.02 -23.65
CA SER A 253 -1.35 -10.86 -25.09
C SER A 253 -0.79 -12.15 -25.70
N LYS A 254 -1.50 -12.75 -26.64
CA LYS A 254 -1.04 -13.96 -27.35
C LYS A 254 0.36 -13.79 -27.97
N ALA A 255 0.84 -12.55 -28.12
CA ALA A 255 2.18 -12.24 -28.62
C ALA A 255 3.32 -12.95 -27.87
N ASP A 256 3.17 -13.24 -26.56
CA ASP A 256 4.21 -13.92 -25.79
C ASP A 256 4.19 -15.45 -25.97
N ALA A 257 3.09 -16.02 -26.47
CA ALA A 257 2.95 -17.46 -26.71
C ALA A 257 3.53 -17.92 -28.06
N TYR A 258 3.82 -16.99 -28.98
CA TYR A 258 4.27 -17.32 -30.35
C TYR A 258 5.80 -17.41 -30.53
N LEU A 259 6.60 -17.19 -29.49
CA LEU A 259 8.06 -17.36 -29.58
C LEU A 259 8.54 -18.83 -29.40
N SER A 260 7.62 -19.80 -29.27
CA SER A 260 7.97 -21.21 -29.03
C SER A 260 7.54 -22.19 -30.13
N GLY A 261 7.13 -21.73 -31.32
CA GLY A 261 6.67 -22.66 -32.36
C GLY A 261 6.75 -22.10 -33.77
N ALA A 262 7.92 -22.25 -34.41
CA ALA A 262 8.06 -22.07 -35.85
C ALA A 262 9.11 -23.05 -36.39
N ASN A 263 8.64 -24.17 -36.95
CA ASN A 263 9.23 -24.79 -38.14
C ASN A 263 8.33 -25.96 -38.59
N GLU A 264 7.44 -25.70 -39.53
CA GLU A 264 7.05 -26.70 -40.52
C GLU A 264 6.66 -25.98 -41.81
N LEU A 265 7.59 -26.07 -42.77
CA LEU A 265 7.51 -25.58 -44.14
C LEU A 265 6.45 -26.40 -44.91
N CYS A 266 5.46 -25.74 -45.49
CA CYS A 266 4.69 -26.31 -46.60
C CYS A 266 5.34 -25.86 -47.92
N ASP A 267 6.01 -26.80 -48.58
CA ASP A 267 6.51 -26.71 -49.95
C ASP A 267 5.40 -27.23 -50.87
N ASP A 268 4.82 -26.36 -51.71
CA ASP A 268 3.83 -26.78 -52.70
C ASP A 268 3.92 -25.98 -54.00
N GLY A 269 4.04 -26.72 -55.10
CA GLY A 269 3.71 -26.32 -56.47
C GLY A 269 4.75 -25.45 -57.20
N THR A 270 4.98 -25.56 -58.51
CA THR A 270 4.35 -26.32 -59.60
C THR A 270 5.28 -26.14 -60.82
N GLY A 271 5.62 -27.24 -61.50
CA GLY A 271 6.43 -27.20 -62.72
C GLY A 271 5.63 -27.59 -63.95
N LEU A 272 5.23 -26.61 -64.76
CA LEU A 272 4.71 -26.85 -66.13
C LEU A 272 5.49 -26.01 -67.13
N LYS A 273 6.35 -26.70 -67.89
CA LYS A 273 7.06 -26.20 -69.06
C LYS A 273 6.08 -26.04 -70.21
N SER A 274 6.01 -24.84 -70.80
CA SER A 274 5.36 -24.62 -72.10
C SER A 274 6.33 -23.88 -73.01
N VAL A 275 6.77 -24.61 -74.03
CA VAL A 275 7.68 -24.17 -75.10
C VAL A 275 6.81 -23.91 -76.32
N VAL A 276 6.64 -22.65 -76.75
CA VAL A 276 6.48 -22.30 -78.18
C VAL A 276 7.02 -20.90 -78.49
N SER A 277 8.02 -20.90 -79.36
CA SER A 277 8.53 -19.90 -80.32
C SER A 277 7.66 -18.68 -80.67
N SER A 278 8.26 -17.49 -80.66
CA SER A 278 7.99 -16.39 -81.61
C SER A 278 9.01 -15.26 -81.43
N THR A 279 9.84 -15.01 -82.45
CA THR A 279 10.86 -13.94 -82.50
C THR A 279 10.27 -12.52 -82.38
N VAL A 280 8.97 -12.34 -82.67
CA VAL A 280 8.25 -11.07 -82.41
C VAL A 280 7.94 -10.89 -80.93
N GLY A 281 7.74 -11.99 -80.19
CA GLY A 281 7.56 -11.97 -78.74
C GLY A 281 8.83 -11.63 -77.95
N GLU A 282 10.02 -11.83 -78.52
CA GLU A 282 11.29 -11.47 -77.87
C GLU A 282 11.55 -9.96 -77.90
N GLN A 283 11.28 -9.28 -79.02
CA GLN A 283 11.41 -7.83 -79.09
C GLN A 283 10.40 -7.11 -78.19
N MET A 284 9.15 -7.57 -78.17
CA MET A 284 8.13 -6.99 -77.28
C MET A 284 8.44 -7.26 -75.81
N ARG A 285 8.99 -8.43 -75.47
CA ARG A 285 9.47 -8.72 -74.11
C ARG A 285 10.63 -7.82 -73.70
N ALA A 286 11.64 -7.64 -74.55
CA ALA A 286 12.76 -6.74 -74.27
C ALA A 286 12.29 -5.28 -74.06
N TYR A 287 11.32 -4.81 -74.85
CA TYR A 287 10.74 -3.48 -74.68
C TYR A 287 9.94 -3.33 -73.38
N VAL A 288 9.12 -4.33 -73.05
CA VAL A 288 8.35 -4.34 -71.78
C VAL A 288 9.29 -4.46 -70.58
N GLU A 289 10.35 -5.26 -70.67
CA GLU A 289 11.37 -5.36 -69.64
C GLU A 289 12.11 -4.03 -69.43
N GLU A 290 12.43 -3.29 -70.50
CA GLU A 290 13.03 -1.96 -70.39
C GLU A 290 12.08 -0.95 -69.74
N MET A 291 10.82 -0.90 -70.17
CA MET A 291 9.83 -0.02 -69.54
C MET A 291 9.58 -0.39 -68.07
N CYS A 292 9.51 -1.68 -67.74
CA CYS A 292 9.39 -2.14 -66.37
C CYS A 292 10.62 -1.74 -65.56
N ARG A 293 11.83 -1.89 -66.10
CA ARG A 293 13.07 -1.48 -65.43
C ARG A 293 13.09 0.02 -65.19
N GLN A 294 12.69 0.84 -66.16
CA GLN A 294 12.62 2.29 -66.02
C GLN A 294 11.56 2.71 -65.01
N ASN A 295 10.35 2.14 -65.08
CA ASN A 295 9.27 2.43 -64.12
C ASN A 295 9.66 2.02 -62.69
N VAL A 296 10.36 0.89 -62.53
CA VAL A 296 10.89 0.46 -61.23
C VAL A 296 12.01 1.41 -60.78
N ALA A 297 12.94 1.80 -61.65
CA ALA A 297 14.00 2.75 -61.31
C ALA A 297 13.43 4.11 -60.87
N ASP A 298 12.46 4.64 -61.62
CA ASP A 298 11.81 5.93 -61.34
C ASP A 298 10.96 5.89 -60.07
N ALA A 299 10.37 4.74 -59.73
CA ALA A 299 9.66 4.55 -58.46
C ALA A 299 10.60 4.32 -57.27
N VAL A 300 11.70 3.58 -57.46
CA VAL A 300 12.64 3.19 -56.41
C VAL A 300 13.54 4.35 -55.99
N ALA A 301 13.98 5.20 -56.92
CA ALA A 301 14.85 6.34 -56.61
C ALA A 301 14.28 7.30 -55.53
N PRO A 302 13.02 7.79 -55.61
CA PRO A 302 12.46 8.66 -54.57
C PRO A 302 12.21 7.90 -53.25
N MET A 303 11.92 6.60 -53.32
CA MET A 303 11.77 5.77 -52.12
C MET A 303 13.12 5.59 -51.40
N ALA A 304 14.22 5.38 -52.14
CA ALA A 304 15.56 5.28 -51.56
C ALA A 304 15.96 6.57 -50.81
N LEU A 305 15.74 7.74 -51.42
CA LEU A 305 15.99 9.03 -50.77
C LEU A 305 15.12 9.26 -49.52
N ARG A 306 13.87 8.78 -49.55
CA ARG A 306 12.98 8.86 -48.38
C ARG A 306 13.46 7.95 -47.25
N VAL A 307 13.93 6.74 -47.57
CA VAL A 307 14.49 5.80 -46.59
C VAL A 307 15.74 6.41 -45.95
N GLU A 308 16.68 6.92 -46.75
CA GLU A 308 17.90 7.56 -46.24
C GLU A 308 17.58 8.74 -45.30
N ARG A 309 16.59 9.58 -45.64
CA ARG A 309 16.14 10.67 -44.75
C ARG A 309 15.53 10.15 -43.45
N LEU A 310 14.79 9.06 -43.48
CA LEU A 310 14.20 8.46 -42.28
C LEU A 310 15.29 7.83 -41.39
N GLU A 311 16.29 7.20 -41.99
CA GLU A 311 17.46 6.66 -41.27
C GLU A 311 18.25 7.76 -40.57
N GLN A 312 18.48 8.90 -41.24
CA GLN A 312 19.12 10.07 -40.61
C GLN A 312 18.31 10.61 -39.42
N ARG A 313 16.98 10.73 -39.57
CA ARG A 313 16.11 11.17 -38.47
C ARG A 313 16.07 10.16 -37.31
N LEU A 314 16.11 8.87 -37.61
CA LEU A 314 16.16 7.82 -36.60
C LEU A 314 17.46 7.93 -35.78
N ALA A 315 18.59 8.11 -36.45
CA ALA A 315 19.89 8.27 -35.81
C ALA A 315 19.93 9.53 -34.89
N GLU A 316 19.31 10.63 -35.30
CA GLU A 316 19.22 11.83 -34.47
C GLU A 316 18.35 11.62 -33.22
N VAL A 317 17.20 10.97 -33.37
CA VAL A 317 16.32 10.61 -32.24
C VAL A 317 17.02 9.63 -31.28
N GLU A 318 17.83 8.71 -31.79
CA GLU A 318 18.64 7.81 -30.97
C GLU A 318 19.68 8.57 -30.15
N ARG A 319 20.37 9.53 -30.77
CA ARG A 319 21.32 10.41 -30.06
C ARG A 319 20.63 11.23 -28.97
N GLU A 320 19.49 11.83 -29.26
CA GLU A 320 18.71 12.59 -28.26
C GLU A 320 18.22 11.71 -27.11
N ARG A 321 17.81 10.47 -27.41
CA ARG A 321 17.40 9.49 -26.40
C ARG A 321 18.57 9.13 -25.48
N ASP A 322 19.76 8.90 -26.03
CA ASP A 322 20.94 8.56 -25.25
C ASP A 322 21.41 9.74 -24.38
N GLU A 323 21.34 10.96 -24.91
CA GLU A 323 21.61 12.20 -24.14
C GLU A 323 20.62 12.37 -22.98
N ALA A 324 19.32 12.21 -23.25
CA ALA A 324 18.30 12.26 -22.20
C ALA A 324 18.49 11.16 -21.14
N LYS A 325 18.88 9.95 -21.56
CA LYS A 325 19.17 8.84 -20.67
C LYS A 325 20.38 9.12 -19.77
N SER A 326 21.43 9.76 -20.30
CA SER A 326 22.59 10.21 -19.52
C SER A 326 22.16 11.23 -18.45
N ARG A 327 21.38 12.24 -18.85
CA ARG A 327 20.88 13.27 -17.93
C ARG A 327 19.99 12.71 -16.82
N ILE A 328 19.16 11.72 -17.14
CA ILE A 328 18.36 11.00 -16.14
C ILE A 328 19.26 10.24 -15.15
N GLY A 329 20.36 9.64 -15.64
CA GLY A 329 21.34 8.98 -14.80
C GLY A 329 22.01 9.95 -13.81
N GLU A 330 22.42 11.13 -14.27
CA GLU A 330 23.01 12.17 -13.43
C GLU A 330 22.04 12.67 -12.36
N LEU A 331 20.80 13.01 -12.74
CA LEU A 331 19.78 13.45 -11.80
C LEU A 331 19.44 12.37 -10.76
N LYS A 332 19.51 11.10 -11.14
CA LYS A 332 19.29 9.99 -10.20
C LYS A 332 20.40 9.92 -9.15
N LEU A 333 21.66 10.08 -9.55
CA LEU A 333 22.78 10.13 -8.62
C LEU A 333 22.69 11.35 -7.69
N GLU A 334 22.27 12.51 -8.21
CA GLU A 334 22.04 13.71 -7.40
C GLU A 334 20.93 13.50 -6.36
N LEU A 335 19.82 12.86 -6.76
CA LEU A 335 18.73 12.51 -5.84
C LEU A 335 19.17 11.52 -4.76
N GLU A 336 19.93 10.49 -5.12
CA GLU A 336 20.49 9.53 -4.15
C GLU A 336 21.45 10.21 -3.17
N GLY A 337 22.25 11.17 -3.64
CA GLY A 337 23.11 12.00 -2.78
C GLY A 337 22.33 12.91 -1.84
N LEU A 338 21.23 13.50 -2.30
CA LEU A 338 20.35 14.33 -1.47
C LEU A 338 19.65 13.49 -0.39
N ASP A 339 19.20 12.28 -0.74
CA ASP A 339 18.55 11.35 0.19
C ASP A 339 19.49 10.95 1.33
N SER A 340 20.72 10.54 0.99
CA SER A 340 21.77 10.27 1.98
C SER A 340 22.07 11.47 2.87
N HIS A 341 22.12 12.68 2.31
CA HIS A 341 22.37 13.89 3.09
C HIS A 341 21.21 14.21 4.07
N ILE A 342 19.96 13.96 3.65
CA ILE A 342 18.79 14.13 4.51
C ILE A 342 18.82 13.10 5.64
N GLU A 343 19.11 11.84 5.36
CA GLU A 343 19.23 10.78 6.37
C GLU A 343 20.29 11.12 7.42
N ASP A 344 21.49 11.52 6.98
CA ASP A 344 22.58 11.92 7.88
C ASP A 344 22.17 13.10 8.77
N ARG A 345 21.51 14.11 8.18
CA ARG A 345 21.06 15.29 8.92
C ARG A 345 19.96 14.96 9.92
N VAL A 346 18.97 14.17 9.54
CA VAL A 346 17.90 13.73 10.43
C VAL A 346 18.47 12.92 11.59
N TRP A 347 19.43 12.04 11.32
CA TRP A 347 20.08 11.25 12.36
C TRP A 347 20.80 12.13 13.38
N LEU A 348 21.56 13.13 12.92
CA LEU A 348 22.23 14.10 13.80
C LEU A 348 21.25 14.95 14.62
N GLU A 349 20.18 15.46 14.01
CA GLU A 349 19.18 16.28 14.71
C GLU A 349 18.41 15.45 15.75
N VAL A 350 18.10 14.19 15.45
CA VAL A 350 17.44 13.26 16.39
C VAL A 350 18.36 12.91 17.56
N ASP A 351 19.65 12.64 17.32
CA ASP A 351 20.62 12.37 18.38
C ASP A 351 20.84 13.61 19.27
N GLU A 352 20.95 14.81 18.68
CA GLU A 352 21.04 16.05 19.44
C GLU A 352 19.80 16.28 20.32
N LEU A 353 18.59 16.06 19.77
CA LEU A 353 17.35 16.18 20.53
C LEU A 353 17.28 15.14 21.65
N GLN A 354 17.62 13.89 21.37
CA GLN A 354 17.61 12.80 22.35
C GLN A 354 18.59 13.06 23.50
N THR A 355 19.79 13.54 23.17
CA THR A 355 20.79 13.91 24.18
C THR A 355 20.38 15.14 24.98
N SER A 356 19.70 16.11 24.36
CA SER A 356 19.14 17.28 25.07
C SER A 356 18.05 16.85 26.05
N VAL A 357 17.07 16.07 25.61
CA VAL A 357 15.96 15.59 26.45
C VAL A 357 16.49 14.77 27.62
N ARG A 358 17.47 13.88 27.40
CA ARG A 358 18.12 13.15 28.50
C ARG A 358 18.77 14.08 29.52
N ARG A 359 19.50 15.11 29.07
CA ARG A 359 20.12 16.09 29.96
C ARG A 359 19.06 16.83 30.79
N ASP A 360 17.93 17.19 30.19
CA ASP A 360 16.85 17.88 30.91
C ASP A 360 16.21 16.98 31.97
N PHE A 361 15.98 15.70 31.67
CA PHE A 361 15.54 14.71 32.67
C PHE A 361 16.54 14.52 33.80
N ASP A 362 17.85 14.46 33.51
CA ASP A 362 18.90 14.34 34.52
C ASP A 362 18.97 15.58 35.43
N VAL A 363 18.65 16.77 34.91
CA VAL A 363 18.53 18.00 35.71
C VAL A 363 17.30 17.94 36.61
N LEU A 364 16.14 17.61 36.04
CA LEU A 364 14.88 17.51 36.78
C LEU A 364 14.95 16.46 37.89
N GLU A 365 15.54 15.29 37.62
CA GLU A 365 15.71 14.24 38.63
C GLU A 365 16.58 14.72 39.80
N ARG A 366 17.66 15.47 39.52
CA ARG A 366 18.50 16.04 40.57
C ARG A 366 17.76 17.10 41.39
N GLU A 367 16.97 17.94 40.75
CA GLU A 367 16.14 18.96 41.41
C GLU A 367 15.12 18.31 42.34
N ILE A 368 14.31 17.36 41.85
CA ILE A 368 13.32 16.64 42.65
C ILE A 368 13.97 15.91 43.84
N ARG A 369 15.13 15.28 43.63
CA ARG A 369 15.86 14.60 44.73
C ARG A 369 16.39 15.59 45.77
N SER A 370 16.74 16.81 45.37
CA SER A 370 17.13 17.89 46.30
C SER A 370 15.90 18.33 47.09
N ASP A 371 14.81 18.68 46.41
CA ASP A 371 13.59 19.19 47.04
C ASP A 371 12.99 18.21 48.04
N VAL A 372 12.94 16.91 47.68
CA VAL A 372 12.43 15.86 48.58
C VAL A 372 13.34 15.71 49.79
N ARG A 373 14.67 15.79 49.61
CA ARG A 373 15.62 15.74 50.72
C ARG A 373 15.42 16.93 51.66
N ASP A 374 15.37 18.13 51.11
CA ASP A 374 15.19 19.37 51.87
C ASP A 374 13.87 19.35 52.62
N TYR A 375 12.78 18.90 51.99
CA TYR A 375 11.47 18.72 52.63
C TYR A 375 11.52 17.73 53.80
N VAL A 376 12.17 16.57 53.62
CA VAL A 376 12.30 15.56 54.68
C VAL A 376 13.14 16.10 55.84
N GLU A 377 14.27 16.76 55.55
CA GLU A 377 15.12 17.36 56.57
C GLU A 377 14.39 18.47 57.33
N GLU A 378 13.65 19.35 56.64
CA GLU A 378 12.94 20.47 57.28
C GLU A 378 11.71 20.02 58.08
N GLN A 379 10.87 19.13 57.51
CA GLN A 379 9.61 18.72 58.16
C GLN A 379 9.80 17.59 59.17
N MET A 380 10.61 16.60 58.83
CA MET A 380 10.80 15.42 59.69
C MET A 380 12.00 15.55 60.62
N GLY A 381 13.02 16.36 60.27
CA GLY A 381 14.21 16.56 61.10
C GLY A 381 13.88 16.95 62.54
N PRO A 382 13.07 18.00 62.78
CA PRO A 382 12.70 18.41 64.14
C PRO A 382 11.96 17.32 64.93
N ALA A 383 11.10 16.55 64.27
CA ALA A 383 10.36 15.45 64.89
C ALA A 383 11.29 14.29 65.24
N ILE A 384 12.21 13.92 64.33
CA ILE A 384 13.23 12.91 64.55
C ILE A 384 14.15 13.33 65.70
N ASP A 385 14.59 14.58 65.74
CA ASP A 385 15.46 15.09 66.81
C ASP A 385 14.75 15.20 68.15
N LYS A 386 13.44 15.47 68.16
CA LYS A 386 12.61 15.38 69.37
C LYS A 386 12.51 13.92 69.85
N ALA A 387 12.22 12.98 68.95
CA ALA A 387 12.15 11.55 69.28
C ALA A 387 13.49 11.01 69.78
N LYS A 388 14.61 11.39 69.15
CA LYS A 388 15.97 11.05 69.62
C LYS A 388 16.25 11.59 71.02
N ARG A 389 15.86 12.83 71.31
CA ARG A 389 16.01 13.42 72.67
C ARG A 389 15.15 12.71 73.70
N GLN A 390 13.91 12.37 73.36
CA GLN A 390 13.04 11.59 74.24
C GLN A 390 13.62 10.20 74.50
N LEU A 391 14.14 9.53 73.46
CA LEU A 391 14.76 8.22 73.60
C LEU A 391 16.07 8.27 74.41
N ALA A 392 16.87 9.33 74.26
CA ALA A 392 18.11 9.50 75.03
C ALA A 392 17.86 9.77 76.53
N ASN A 393 16.69 10.34 76.85
CA ASN A 393 16.26 10.59 78.22
C ASN A 393 15.41 9.46 78.81
N ALA A 394 14.91 8.54 77.98
CA ALA A 394 14.14 7.39 78.43
C ALA A 394 15.08 6.36 79.07
N ASP A 395 14.71 5.84 80.23
CA ASP A 395 15.47 4.80 80.89
C ASP A 395 15.12 3.46 80.22
N VAL A 396 15.98 3.02 79.31
CA VAL A 396 15.76 1.82 78.51
C VAL A 396 16.35 0.62 79.24
N SER A 397 15.48 -0.30 79.67
CA SER A 397 15.88 -1.55 80.31
C SER A 397 15.47 -2.75 79.47
N ILE A 398 16.32 -3.78 79.42
CA ILE A 398 15.99 -5.04 78.75
C ILE A 398 15.68 -6.06 79.82
N ILE A 399 14.40 -6.42 79.95
CA ILE A 399 13.93 -7.43 80.89
C ILE A 399 13.45 -8.63 80.06
N GLU A 400 14.04 -9.80 80.31
CA GLU A 400 13.71 -11.07 79.64
C GLU A 400 13.77 -11.05 78.10
N GLY A 401 14.68 -10.26 77.53
CA GLY A 401 14.85 -10.16 76.08
C GLY A 401 13.81 -9.28 75.37
N ARG A 402 12.99 -8.55 76.12
CA ARG A 402 12.12 -7.49 75.59
C ARG A 402 12.68 -6.12 75.99
N LEU A 403 12.69 -5.20 75.03
CA LEU A 403 13.09 -3.81 75.23
C LEU A 403 11.90 -3.08 75.89
N ASP A 404 12.07 -2.64 77.14
CA ASP A 404 11.07 -1.87 77.88
C ASP A 404 11.56 -0.43 78.01
N ILE A 405 10.78 0.52 77.49
CA ILE A 405 11.13 1.95 77.44
C ILE A 405 10.22 2.67 78.43
N ASN A 406 10.73 3.02 79.60
CA ASN A 406 10.00 3.84 80.56
C ASN A 406 10.18 5.31 80.19
N LEU A 407 9.08 5.93 79.74
CA LEU A 407 9.00 7.37 79.57
C LEU A 407 8.46 7.94 80.88
N ASP A 408 9.30 8.66 81.63
CA ASP A 408 8.85 9.41 82.80
C ASP A 408 7.92 10.54 82.33
N ASP A 409 6.62 10.30 82.40
CA ASP A 409 5.55 11.28 82.15
C ASP A 409 5.43 12.23 83.36
N ASP A 410 6.46 13.06 83.59
CA ASP A 410 6.35 14.22 84.48
C ASP A 410 6.00 15.47 83.65
N GLN A 411 4.82 16.03 83.96
CA GLN A 411 4.11 17.13 83.27
C GLN A 411 4.90 18.42 83.05
#